data_AF-Q9X098-F1
#
_entry.id   AF-Q9X098-F1
#
_cell.length_a   1.000
_cell.length_b   1.000
_cell.length_c   1.000
_cell.angle_alpha   90.00
_cell.angle_beta   90.00
_cell.angle_gamma   90.00
#
_symmetry.space_group_name_H-M   'P 1'
#
loop_
_entity.id
_entity.type
_entity.pdbx_description
1 polymer ?
#
loop_
_entity_poly.entity_id
_entity_poly.type
_entity_poly.pdbx_seq_one_letter_code
_entity_poly.pdbx_strand_id
1 'polypeptide(L)'
;MARFSTLQGRIKWIPMKGWSKHFEYLKSGKIGDPILTYDKSSKTFFLLVPVTLEVQEHQPKEILGVDVGERHIAAATSTKGTRYLIDLPEEFKQRKQHYQRLRSELMSKGTRSAKRKLARISRREKRFTENVLHIIAKKLITSHPGARFVLEDLTQIRANRITYRGKDKEARRQSEQWPFASLQQKIEYKAKLYYGVQSEKVDPSYTSQTCPRCGHVSKENRPDHGERFVCQNCGYEEHADIVGAINIALRVLVKDQQGNLEKLLGADVSRPDAPRLG
;
A
#
# COMPACT_ATOMS: atom_id res chain seq x y z
N MET A 1 10.46 -1.36 -33.11
CA MET A 1 11.17 -2.57 -33.60
C MET A 1 12.43 -2.75 -32.79
N ALA A 2 12.84 -4.00 -32.51
CA ALA A 2 14.06 -4.30 -31.75
C ALA A 2 15.17 -4.85 -32.65
N ARG A 3 16.42 -4.75 -32.15
CA ARG A 3 17.62 -5.31 -32.78
C ARG A 3 18.32 -6.18 -31.75
N PHE A 4 18.70 -7.41 -32.12
CA PHE A 4 19.37 -8.36 -31.24
C PHE A 4 20.66 -8.86 -31.89
N SER A 5 21.70 -8.98 -31.09
CA SER A 5 22.92 -9.67 -31.51
C SER A 5 22.77 -11.16 -31.22
N THR A 6 23.06 -12.00 -32.21
CA THR A 6 23.10 -13.47 -32.04
C THR A 6 24.46 -14.00 -32.50
N LEU A 7 24.73 -15.28 -32.25
CA LEU A 7 25.95 -15.96 -32.71
C LEU A 7 26.10 -15.98 -34.24
N GLN A 8 24.99 -15.82 -34.97
CA GLN A 8 24.95 -15.84 -36.43
C GLN A 8 24.90 -14.42 -37.02
N GLY A 9 25.08 -13.39 -36.19
CA GLY A 9 25.03 -11.99 -36.59
C GLY A 9 23.85 -11.23 -35.99
N ARG A 10 23.69 -9.98 -36.44
CA ARG A 10 22.70 -9.07 -35.85
C ARG A 10 21.35 -9.19 -36.56
N ILE A 11 20.35 -9.69 -35.84
CA ILE A 11 18.96 -9.70 -36.31
C ILE A 11 18.37 -8.32 -36.10
N LYS A 12 17.85 -7.72 -37.17
CA LYS A 12 17.26 -6.38 -37.17
C LYS A 12 15.74 -6.49 -37.36
N TRP A 13 15.04 -5.42 -36.98
CA TRP A 13 13.62 -5.22 -37.30
C TRP A 13 12.65 -6.23 -36.69
N ILE A 14 12.95 -6.73 -35.49
CA ILE A 14 12.02 -7.64 -34.81
C ILE A 14 10.78 -6.85 -34.37
N PRO A 15 9.57 -7.22 -34.83
CA PRO A 15 8.34 -6.59 -34.39
C PRO A 15 8.09 -6.96 -32.93
N MET A 16 7.74 -5.96 -32.13
CA MET A 16 7.38 -6.15 -30.73
C MET A 16 5.89 -5.88 -30.55
N LYS A 17 5.22 -6.74 -29.78
CA LYS A 17 3.84 -6.52 -29.36
C LYS A 17 3.83 -6.17 -27.87
N GLY A 18 2.93 -5.29 -27.47
CA GLY A 18 2.84 -4.82 -26.09
C GLY A 18 1.70 -3.84 -25.90
N TRP A 19 1.48 -3.44 -24.66
CA TRP A 19 0.52 -2.39 -24.32
C TRP A 19 0.99 -1.02 -24.81
N SER A 20 0.09 -0.19 -25.33
CA SER A 20 0.43 1.11 -25.94
C SER A 20 1.27 2.00 -25.03
N LYS A 21 0.90 2.10 -23.75
CA LYS A 21 1.65 2.85 -22.73
C LYS A 21 3.10 2.38 -22.54
N HIS A 22 3.41 1.09 -22.72
CA HIS A 22 4.80 0.65 -22.66
C HIS A 22 5.62 1.31 -23.78
N PHE A 23 5.05 1.44 -24.98
CA PHE A 23 5.72 2.12 -26.08
C PHE A 23 5.83 3.63 -25.87
N GLU A 24 4.86 4.25 -25.19
CA GLU A 24 4.98 5.65 -24.75
C GLU A 24 6.15 5.82 -23.77
N TYR A 25 6.25 4.97 -22.74
CA TYR A 25 7.35 5.01 -21.78
C TYR A 25 8.71 4.78 -22.47
N LEU A 26 8.78 3.86 -23.43
CA LEU A 26 10.01 3.64 -24.21
C LEU A 26 10.42 4.85 -25.05
N LYS A 27 9.47 5.71 -25.44
CA LYS A 27 9.77 6.93 -26.22
C LYS A 27 10.16 8.10 -25.32
N SER A 28 9.55 8.22 -24.14
CA SER A 28 9.75 9.37 -23.25
C SER A 28 10.79 9.15 -22.15
N GLY A 29 11.09 7.90 -21.80
CA GLY A 29 11.99 7.56 -20.71
C GLY A 29 13.39 7.17 -21.15
N LYS A 30 14.33 7.24 -20.19
CA LYS A 30 15.68 6.71 -20.35
C LYS A 30 15.64 5.19 -20.26
N ILE A 31 15.99 4.53 -21.36
CA ILE A 31 16.03 3.07 -21.45
C ILE A 31 17.29 2.55 -20.75
N GLY A 32 17.13 1.58 -19.85
CA GLY A 32 18.22 0.81 -19.27
C GLY A 32 18.45 -0.51 -20.02
N ASP A 33 19.26 -1.40 -19.45
CA ASP A 33 19.65 -2.64 -20.13
C ASP A 33 18.47 -3.63 -20.25
N PRO A 34 18.04 -3.97 -21.48
CA PRO A 34 16.91 -4.86 -21.67
C PRO A 34 17.31 -6.32 -21.45
N ILE A 35 16.43 -7.09 -20.82
CA ILE A 35 16.63 -8.52 -20.56
C ILE A 35 15.66 -9.32 -21.45
N LEU A 36 16.22 -10.16 -22.31
CA LEU A 36 15.44 -11.13 -23.09
C LEU A 36 15.24 -12.41 -22.26
N THR A 37 13.98 -12.79 -22.07
CA THR A 37 13.60 -13.98 -21.30
C THR A 37 12.71 -14.89 -22.16
N TYR A 38 12.83 -16.20 -21.97
CA TYR A 38 11.98 -17.17 -22.65
C TYR A 38 11.06 -17.87 -21.65
N ASP A 39 9.76 -17.69 -21.83
CA ASP A 39 8.78 -18.42 -21.03
C ASP A 39 8.46 -19.76 -21.71
N LYS A 40 8.93 -20.84 -21.08
CA LYS A 40 8.69 -22.22 -21.55
C LYS A 40 7.21 -22.58 -21.59
N SER A 41 6.38 -21.97 -20.73
CA SER A 41 4.95 -22.33 -20.65
C SER A 41 4.15 -21.78 -21.83
N SER A 42 4.37 -20.52 -22.19
CA SER A 42 3.73 -19.88 -23.34
C SER A 42 4.53 -20.01 -24.64
N LYS A 43 5.73 -20.61 -24.59
CA LYS A 43 6.67 -20.70 -25.72
C LYS A 43 6.94 -19.34 -26.36
N THR A 44 7.00 -18.29 -25.55
CA THR A 44 7.12 -16.90 -26.00
C THR A 44 8.36 -16.24 -25.42
N PHE A 45 9.04 -15.45 -26.24
CA PHE A 45 10.10 -14.54 -25.77
C PHE A 45 9.51 -13.23 -25.26
N PHE A 46 9.96 -12.80 -24.08
CA PHE A 46 9.62 -11.51 -23.49
C PHE A 46 10.87 -10.64 -23.39
N LEU A 47 10.79 -9.42 -23.90
CA LEU A 47 11.81 -8.39 -23.69
C LEU A 47 11.39 -7.49 -22.53
N LEU A 48 12.08 -7.62 -21.40
CA LEU A 48 11.88 -6.78 -20.23
C LEU A 48 12.79 -5.57 -20.36
N VAL A 49 12.21 -4.40 -20.65
CA VAL A 49 12.97 -3.16 -20.84
C VAL A 49 12.77 -2.28 -19.62
N PRO A 50 13.79 -2.07 -18.76
CA PRO A 50 13.70 -1.10 -17.68
C PRO A 50 13.71 0.31 -18.27
N VAL A 51 12.81 1.15 -17.77
CA VAL A 51 12.67 2.54 -18.22
C VAL A 51 12.62 3.44 -17.00
N THR A 52 13.50 4.43 -16.95
CA THR A 52 13.47 5.51 -15.97
C THR A 52 12.70 6.69 -16.56
N LEU A 53 11.64 7.11 -15.87
CA LEU A 53 10.82 8.24 -16.26
C LEU A 53 11.12 9.41 -15.34
N GLU A 54 11.38 10.57 -15.92
CA GLU A 54 11.31 11.83 -15.19
C GLU A 54 9.86 12.23 -15.04
N VAL A 55 9.44 12.46 -13.80
CA VAL A 55 8.07 12.81 -13.47
C VAL A 55 8.10 14.19 -12.83
N GLN A 56 7.41 15.15 -13.44
CA GLN A 56 7.26 16.48 -12.86
C GLN A 56 6.48 16.37 -11.56
N GLU A 57 7.02 16.94 -10.48
CA GLU A 57 6.35 16.94 -9.20
C GLU A 57 5.29 18.05 -9.14
N HIS A 58 4.12 17.72 -8.62
CA HIS A 58 2.99 18.62 -8.49
C HIS A 58 2.59 18.79 -7.03
N GLN A 59 2.13 20.00 -6.69
CA GLN A 59 1.57 20.25 -5.37
C GLN A 59 0.25 19.49 -5.21
N PRO A 60 0.02 18.85 -4.05
CA PRO A 60 -1.21 18.10 -3.84
C PRO A 60 -2.40 19.03 -3.73
N LYS A 61 -3.53 18.61 -4.31
CA LYS A 61 -4.81 19.35 -4.24
C LYS A 61 -5.67 18.95 -3.05
N GLU A 62 -5.26 17.91 -2.36
CA GLU A 62 -6.04 17.17 -1.38
C GLU A 62 -5.11 16.26 -0.58
N ILE A 63 -5.45 16.00 0.68
CA ILE A 63 -4.81 14.96 1.47
C ILE A 63 -5.81 13.83 1.67
N LEU A 64 -5.40 12.60 1.37
CA LEU A 64 -6.18 11.39 1.58
C LEU A 64 -5.45 10.48 2.56
N GLY A 65 -5.94 10.40 3.79
CA GLY A 65 -5.50 9.40 4.77
C GLY A 65 -6.06 8.04 4.42
N VAL A 66 -5.20 7.03 4.32
CA VAL A 66 -5.55 5.66 3.98
C VAL A 66 -5.03 4.72 5.05
N ASP A 67 -5.94 4.21 5.87
CA ASP A 67 -5.68 3.14 6.83
C ASP A 67 -5.87 1.78 6.14
N VAL A 68 -5.00 0.81 6.39
CA VAL A 68 -5.04 -0.52 5.75
C VAL A 68 -5.25 -1.59 6.81
N GLY A 69 -6.35 -2.36 6.70
CA GLY A 69 -6.79 -3.29 7.75
C GLY A 69 -7.12 -4.69 7.24
N GLU A 70 -7.36 -5.61 8.16
CA GLU A 70 -7.74 -7.01 7.85
C GLU A 70 -9.24 -7.19 7.56
N ARG A 71 -10.10 -6.39 8.22
CA ARG A 71 -11.56 -6.44 8.03
C ARG A 71 -11.93 -5.79 6.71
N HIS A 72 -11.64 -4.49 6.60
CA HIS A 72 -11.64 -3.73 5.36
C HIS A 72 -10.21 -3.61 4.86
N ILE A 73 -9.97 -3.88 3.58
CA ILE A 73 -8.60 -3.78 3.01
C ILE A 73 -8.04 -2.37 3.14
N ALA A 74 -8.91 -1.36 3.07
CA ALA A 74 -8.54 -0.01 3.44
C ALA A 74 -9.75 0.83 3.88
N ALA A 75 -9.52 1.80 4.75
CA ALA A 75 -10.41 2.91 5.03
C ALA A 75 -9.77 4.20 4.51
N ALA A 76 -10.54 5.07 3.85
CA ALA A 76 -10.03 6.29 3.24
C ALA A 76 -10.81 7.51 3.75
N THR A 77 -10.08 8.57 4.12
CA THR A 77 -10.66 9.86 4.49
C THR A 77 -9.91 11.00 3.82
N SER A 78 -10.68 11.88 3.17
CA SER A 78 -10.21 13.05 2.44
C SER A 78 -10.41 14.34 3.22
N THR A 79 -9.51 15.30 3.02
CA THR A 79 -9.71 16.70 3.43
C THR A 79 -10.87 17.40 2.74
N LYS A 80 -11.40 16.85 1.64
CA LYS A 80 -12.64 17.31 0.98
C LYS A 80 -13.92 16.74 1.61
N GLY A 81 -13.78 15.94 2.67
CA GLY A 81 -14.91 15.41 3.43
C GLY A 81 -15.41 14.03 2.99
N THR A 82 -14.85 13.42 1.94
CA THR A 82 -15.19 12.05 1.56
C THR A 82 -14.60 11.04 2.55
N ARG A 83 -15.41 10.07 2.98
CA ARG A 83 -15.02 8.99 3.89
C ARG A 83 -15.67 7.70 3.42
N TYR A 84 -14.90 6.62 3.31
CA TYR A 84 -15.45 5.34 2.90
C TYR A 84 -14.53 4.17 3.25
N LEU A 85 -15.14 3.01 3.40
CA LEU A 85 -14.47 1.73 3.57
C LEU A 85 -14.31 1.04 2.21
N ILE A 86 -13.23 0.29 2.06
CA ILE A 86 -12.93 -0.51 0.89
C ILE A 86 -12.84 -1.95 1.34
N ASP A 87 -13.77 -2.75 0.85
CA ASP A 87 -13.75 -4.19 1.05
C ASP A 87 -12.98 -4.92 -0.03
N LEU A 88 -12.47 -6.09 0.33
CA LEU A 88 -12.07 -7.04 -0.68
C LEU A 88 -13.31 -7.59 -1.40
N PRO A 89 -13.23 -7.79 -2.73
CA PRO A 89 -14.27 -8.50 -3.45
C PRO A 89 -14.54 -9.88 -2.84
N GLU A 90 -15.79 -10.30 -2.80
CA GLU A 90 -16.17 -11.59 -2.20
C GLU A 90 -15.45 -12.78 -2.87
N GLU A 91 -15.26 -12.72 -4.19
CA GLU A 91 -14.47 -13.71 -4.94
C GLU A 91 -13.04 -13.87 -4.39
N PHE A 92 -12.45 -12.81 -3.82
CA PHE A 92 -11.13 -12.89 -3.21
C PHE A 92 -11.15 -13.79 -1.98
N LYS A 93 -12.13 -13.63 -1.09
CA LYS A 93 -12.28 -14.45 0.12
C LYS A 93 -12.45 -15.92 -0.25
N GLN A 94 -13.36 -16.20 -1.20
CA GLN A 94 -13.62 -17.56 -1.70
C GLN A 94 -12.37 -18.20 -2.31
N ARG A 95 -11.62 -17.47 -3.16
CA ARG A 95 -10.37 -17.98 -3.75
C ARG A 95 -9.29 -18.22 -2.72
N LYS A 96 -9.14 -17.34 -1.72
CA LYS A 96 -8.16 -17.51 -0.64
C LYS A 96 -8.46 -18.78 0.16
N GLN A 97 -9.72 -19.00 0.54
CA GLN A 97 -10.16 -20.23 1.22
C GLN A 97 -9.90 -21.48 0.37
N HIS A 98 -10.22 -21.43 -0.94
CA HIS A 98 -9.93 -22.53 -1.86
C HIS A 98 -8.43 -22.88 -1.89
N TYR A 99 -7.56 -21.89 -2.05
CA TYR A 99 -6.11 -22.12 -2.07
C TYR A 99 -5.56 -22.58 -0.72
N GLN A 100 -6.14 -22.13 0.40
CA GLN A 100 -5.78 -22.62 1.73
C GLN A 100 -6.07 -24.12 1.88
N ARG A 101 -7.29 -24.57 1.52
CA ARG A 101 -7.67 -25.99 1.54
C ARG A 101 -6.75 -26.83 0.65
N LEU A 102 -6.57 -26.40 -0.60
CA LEU A 102 -5.72 -27.09 -1.57
C LEU A 102 -4.25 -27.16 -1.11
N ARG A 103 -3.75 -26.12 -0.43
CA ARG A 103 -2.40 -26.11 0.14
C ARG A 103 -2.27 -27.16 1.25
N SER A 104 -3.23 -27.22 2.17
CA SER A 104 -3.24 -28.22 3.25
C SER A 104 -3.26 -29.66 2.70
N GLU A 105 -4.11 -29.94 1.70
CA GLU A 105 -4.16 -31.25 1.04
C GLU A 105 -2.85 -31.63 0.31
N LEU A 106 -2.21 -30.67 -0.35
CA LEU A 106 -0.96 -30.95 -1.05
C LEU A 106 0.22 -31.08 -0.09
N MET A 107 0.21 -30.35 1.03
CA MET A 107 1.20 -30.47 2.08
C MET A 107 1.13 -31.84 2.77
N SER A 108 -0.08 -32.35 3.06
CA SER A 108 -0.26 -33.67 3.68
C SER A 108 0.25 -34.81 2.80
N LYS A 109 0.17 -34.67 1.47
CA LYS A 109 0.69 -35.68 0.53
C LYS A 109 2.22 -35.77 0.51
N GLY A 110 2.96 -34.68 0.77
CA GLY A 110 4.43 -34.68 0.86
C GLY A 110 5.23 -35.01 -0.41
N THR A 111 4.59 -35.46 -1.50
CA THR A 111 5.28 -35.96 -2.71
C THR A 111 5.98 -34.87 -3.53
N ARG A 112 6.96 -35.26 -4.37
CA ARG A 112 7.64 -34.33 -5.30
C ARG A 112 6.67 -33.67 -6.28
N SER A 113 5.65 -34.40 -6.75
CA SER A 113 4.59 -33.85 -7.61
C SER A 113 3.70 -32.86 -6.87
N ALA A 114 3.36 -33.15 -5.60
CA ALA A 114 2.61 -32.23 -4.74
C ALA A 114 3.40 -30.93 -4.50
N LYS A 115 4.70 -31.01 -4.20
CA LYS A 115 5.58 -29.83 -4.05
C LYS A 115 5.65 -28.97 -5.32
N ARG A 116 5.73 -29.58 -6.51
CA ARG A 116 5.67 -28.84 -7.80
C ARG A 116 4.32 -28.16 -7.99
N LYS A 117 3.21 -28.81 -7.61
CA LYS A 117 1.86 -28.23 -7.68
C LYS A 117 1.71 -27.08 -6.67
N LEU A 118 2.22 -27.21 -5.45
CA LEU A 118 2.28 -26.15 -4.43
C LEU A 118 2.94 -24.87 -4.97
N ALA A 119 4.11 -25.00 -5.61
CA ALA A 119 4.80 -23.86 -6.21
C ALA A 119 3.97 -23.20 -7.33
N ARG A 120 3.27 -24.00 -8.14
CA ARG A 120 2.41 -23.48 -9.22
C ARG A 120 1.19 -22.73 -8.67
N ILE A 121 0.51 -23.28 -7.67
CA ILE A 121 -0.66 -22.61 -7.06
C ILE A 121 -0.26 -21.34 -6.33
N SER A 122 0.87 -21.35 -5.61
CA SER A 122 1.39 -20.17 -4.91
C SER A 122 1.65 -19.01 -5.88
N ARG A 123 2.26 -19.28 -7.05
CA ARG A 123 2.43 -18.27 -8.10
C ARG A 123 1.10 -17.78 -8.68
N ARG A 124 0.08 -18.63 -8.79
CA ARG A 124 -1.24 -18.26 -9.32
C ARG A 124 -1.98 -17.37 -8.33
N GLU A 125 -2.00 -17.75 -7.05
CA GLU A 125 -2.57 -17.00 -5.95
C GLU A 125 -1.90 -15.62 -5.82
N LYS A 126 -0.56 -15.57 -5.84
CA LYS A 126 0.18 -14.30 -5.82
C LYS A 126 -0.26 -13.38 -6.96
N ARG A 127 -0.33 -13.88 -8.20
CA ARG A 127 -0.76 -13.08 -9.36
C ARG A 127 -2.20 -12.57 -9.21
N PHE A 128 -3.10 -13.40 -8.70
CA PHE A 128 -4.48 -13.00 -8.44
C PHE A 128 -4.54 -11.88 -7.39
N THR A 129 -3.87 -12.06 -6.26
CA THR A 129 -3.80 -11.07 -5.18
C THR A 129 -3.24 -9.76 -5.69
N GLU A 130 -2.09 -9.80 -6.37
CA GLU A 130 -1.45 -8.61 -6.94
C GLU A 130 -2.38 -7.87 -7.90
N ASN A 131 -3.11 -8.59 -8.76
CA ASN A 131 -4.08 -7.98 -9.68
C ASN A 131 -5.20 -7.23 -8.92
N VAL A 132 -5.77 -7.85 -7.88
CA VAL A 132 -6.82 -7.22 -7.06
C VAL A 132 -6.29 -5.95 -6.39
N LEU A 133 -5.08 -5.99 -5.81
CA LEU A 133 -4.46 -4.79 -5.23
C LEU A 133 -4.18 -3.71 -6.29
N HIS A 134 -3.76 -4.08 -7.50
CA HIS A 134 -3.58 -3.12 -8.59
C HIS A 134 -4.90 -2.45 -8.95
N ILE A 135 -6.02 -3.18 -8.99
CA ILE A 135 -7.34 -2.62 -9.26
C ILE A 135 -7.74 -1.64 -8.15
N ILE A 136 -7.61 -2.03 -6.89
CA ILE A 136 -7.95 -1.19 -5.74
C ILE A 136 -7.11 0.08 -5.70
N ALA A 137 -5.78 -0.05 -5.81
CA ALA A 137 -4.87 1.09 -5.87
C ALA A 137 -5.22 1.99 -7.06
N LYS A 138 -5.49 1.43 -8.25
CA LYS A 138 -5.86 2.24 -9.41
C LYS A 138 -7.14 3.03 -9.12
N LYS A 139 -8.16 2.39 -8.55
CA LYS A 139 -9.44 3.03 -8.19
C LYS A 139 -9.21 4.19 -7.23
N LEU A 140 -8.45 3.98 -6.15
CA LEU A 140 -8.08 5.02 -5.18
C LEU A 140 -7.45 6.24 -5.86
N ILE A 141 -6.40 5.98 -6.67
CA ILE A 141 -5.66 7.02 -7.39
C ILE A 141 -6.57 7.76 -8.38
N THR A 142 -7.44 7.06 -9.12
CA THR A 142 -8.34 7.71 -10.08
C THR A 142 -9.49 8.48 -9.43
N SER A 143 -9.96 8.05 -8.25
CA SER A 143 -11.03 8.74 -7.53
C SER A 143 -10.55 10.03 -6.84
N HIS A 144 -9.25 10.13 -6.53
CA HIS A 144 -8.65 11.29 -5.87
C HIS A 144 -7.45 11.82 -6.68
N PRO A 145 -7.71 12.42 -7.86
CA PRO A 145 -6.65 12.87 -8.76
C PRO A 145 -5.80 13.97 -8.14
N GLY A 146 -4.48 13.75 -8.08
CA GLY A 146 -3.54 14.71 -7.48
C GLY A 146 -3.63 14.84 -5.97
N ALA A 147 -4.19 13.85 -5.26
CA ALA A 147 -4.15 13.80 -3.81
C ALA A 147 -2.78 13.33 -3.29
N ARG A 148 -2.33 13.90 -2.16
CA ARG A 148 -1.26 13.33 -1.33
C ARG A 148 -1.85 12.18 -0.53
N PHE A 149 -1.51 10.96 -0.90
CA PHE A 149 -1.90 9.76 -0.16
C PHE A 149 -1.01 9.63 1.07
N VAL A 150 -1.63 9.61 2.25
CA VAL A 150 -0.96 9.45 3.54
C VAL A 150 -1.26 8.06 4.06
N LEU A 151 -0.22 7.30 4.37
CA LEU A 151 -0.28 5.90 4.75
C LEU A 151 0.41 5.71 6.09
N GLU A 152 0.04 4.68 6.85
CA GLU A 152 0.81 4.30 8.03
C GLU A 152 2.16 3.70 7.64
N ASP A 153 3.19 4.01 8.43
CA ASP A 153 4.48 3.34 8.34
C ASP A 153 4.41 1.97 9.03
N LEU A 154 4.21 0.93 8.22
CA LEU A 154 4.13 -0.45 8.68
C LEU A 154 5.50 -1.11 8.88
N THR A 155 6.62 -0.39 8.72
CA THR A 155 7.97 -0.96 8.87
C THR A 155 8.20 -1.52 10.28
N GLN A 156 7.70 -0.84 11.31
CA GLN A 156 7.85 -1.24 12.72
C GLN A 156 6.87 -2.33 13.16
N ILE A 157 5.76 -2.53 12.43
CA ILE A 157 4.75 -3.54 12.78
C ILE A 157 5.27 -4.97 12.59
N ARG A 158 6.24 -5.17 11.69
CA ARG A 158 6.90 -6.48 11.54
C ARG A 158 7.68 -6.90 12.81
N ALA A 159 8.21 -5.94 13.57
CA ALA A 159 8.91 -6.20 14.84
C ALA A 159 7.92 -6.46 15.99
N ASN A 160 6.77 -5.77 16.02
CA ASN A 160 5.76 -5.89 17.07
C ASN A 160 4.74 -7.04 16.89
N ARG A 161 4.98 -7.98 15.97
CA ARG A 161 4.23 -9.26 15.82
C ARG A 161 4.29 -10.19 17.04
N ILE A 162 4.86 -9.75 18.16
CA ILE A 162 4.88 -10.40 19.47
C ILE A 162 3.55 -10.17 20.23
N THR A 163 2.69 -9.22 19.81
CA THR A 163 1.42 -8.94 20.51
C THR A 163 0.23 -9.83 20.11
N TYR A 164 0.39 -10.80 19.20
CA TYR A 164 -0.54 -11.94 19.13
C TYR A 164 -0.24 -12.89 20.30
N ARG A 165 -0.68 -12.53 21.50
CA ARG A 165 -0.75 -13.40 22.69
C ARG A 165 -1.92 -14.41 22.61
N GLY A 166 -2.40 -14.74 21.40
CA GLY A 166 -3.38 -15.79 21.16
C GLY A 166 -2.70 -17.04 20.62
N LYS A 167 -3.05 -18.23 21.15
CA LYS A 167 -2.60 -19.56 20.68
C LYS A 167 -3.02 -19.90 19.24
N ASP A 168 -3.60 -18.96 18.50
CA ASP A 168 -4.22 -19.21 17.21
C ASP A 168 -3.22 -19.01 16.06
N LYS A 169 -2.49 -20.09 15.77
CA LYS A 169 -1.52 -20.16 14.67
C LYS A 169 -2.16 -19.81 13.31
N GLU A 170 -3.48 -20.00 13.18
CA GLU A 170 -4.22 -19.76 11.96
C GLU A 170 -4.43 -18.26 11.70
N ALA A 171 -4.86 -17.49 12.71
CA ALA A 171 -4.97 -16.03 12.64
C ALA A 171 -3.62 -15.37 12.32
N ARG A 172 -2.53 -15.84 12.96
CA ARG A 172 -1.17 -15.34 12.69
C ARG A 172 -0.72 -15.62 11.25
N ARG A 173 -1.00 -16.81 10.74
CA ARG A 173 -0.68 -17.20 9.35
C ARG A 173 -1.57 -16.48 8.32
N GLN A 174 -2.80 -16.12 8.68
CA GLN A 174 -3.69 -15.33 7.84
C GLN A 174 -3.27 -13.86 7.78
N SER A 175 -2.85 -13.27 8.91
CA SER A 175 -2.26 -11.92 9.00
C SER A 175 -0.95 -11.80 8.21
N GLU A 176 -0.11 -12.85 8.23
CA GLU A 176 1.11 -12.94 7.41
C GLU A 176 0.87 -12.94 5.89
N GLN A 177 -0.35 -13.24 5.45
CA GLN A 177 -0.73 -13.31 4.03
C GLN A 177 -1.32 -12.01 3.51
N TRP A 178 -1.54 -11.00 4.35
CA TRP A 178 -2.12 -9.74 3.90
C TRP A 178 -1.07 -8.80 3.31
N PRO A 179 -1.26 -8.35 2.06
CA PRO A 179 -0.22 -7.67 1.31
C PRO A 179 -0.31 -6.14 1.51
N PHE A 180 -0.46 -5.66 2.75
CA PHE A 180 -0.60 -4.22 3.06
C PHE A 180 0.53 -3.39 2.44
N ALA A 181 1.76 -3.84 2.63
CA ALA A 181 2.94 -3.22 2.02
C ALA A 181 2.88 -3.21 0.48
N SER A 182 2.29 -4.23 -0.15
CA SER A 182 2.12 -4.27 -1.62
C SER A 182 1.06 -3.27 -2.09
N LEU A 183 -0.01 -3.08 -1.30
CA LEU A 183 -1.02 -2.06 -1.60
C LEU A 183 -0.44 -0.65 -1.44
N GLN A 184 0.25 -0.38 -0.33
CA GLN A 184 0.94 0.89 -0.09
C GLN A 184 1.93 1.21 -1.21
N GLN A 185 2.82 0.27 -1.56
CA GLN A 185 3.75 0.43 -2.68
C GLN A 185 3.03 0.77 -3.99
N LYS A 186 1.88 0.13 -4.27
CA LYS A 186 1.07 0.39 -5.46
C LYS A 186 0.42 1.77 -5.45
N ILE A 187 0.03 2.27 -4.29
CA ILE A 187 -0.49 3.63 -4.14
C ILE A 187 0.66 4.61 -4.39
N GLU A 188 1.79 4.43 -3.71
CA GLU A 188 2.98 5.30 -3.81
C GLU A 188 3.45 5.48 -5.26
N TYR A 189 3.77 4.39 -5.96
CA TYR A 189 4.32 4.54 -7.31
C TYR A 189 3.28 5.06 -8.30
N LYS A 190 1.99 4.75 -8.13
CA LYS A 190 0.94 5.21 -9.05
C LYS A 190 0.56 6.67 -8.82
N ALA A 191 0.55 7.13 -7.56
CA ALA A 191 0.34 8.53 -7.24
C ALA A 191 1.41 9.40 -7.91
N LYS A 192 2.69 8.99 -7.76
CA LYS A 192 3.80 9.64 -8.44
C LYS A 192 3.67 9.52 -9.96
N LEU A 193 3.55 8.30 -10.49
CA LEU A 193 3.53 8.07 -11.94
C LEU A 193 2.39 8.77 -12.69
N TYR A 194 1.19 8.88 -12.10
CA TYR A 194 0.01 9.41 -12.79
C TYR A 194 -0.24 10.89 -12.54
N TYR A 195 0.14 11.40 -11.37
CA TYR A 195 -0.17 12.78 -10.98
C TYR A 195 1.02 13.56 -10.45
N GLY A 196 2.23 12.98 -10.43
CA GLY A 196 3.42 13.67 -9.93
C GLY A 196 3.36 14.00 -8.43
N VAL A 197 2.47 13.35 -7.66
CA VAL A 197 2.32 13.63 -6.23
C VAL A 197 3.00 12.52 -5.43
N GLN A 198 3.92 12.91 -4.55
CA GLN A 198 4.54 11.98 -3.61
C GLN A 198 3.57 11.60 -2.50
N SER A 199 3.47 10.31 -2.20
CA SER A 199 2.80 9.81 -1.01
C SER A 199 3.68 9.97 0.22
N GLU A 200 3.07 10.03 1.40
CA GLU A 200 3.75 10.21 2.68
C GLU A 200 3.41 9.06 3.64
N LYS A 201 4.39 8.65 4.44
CA LYS A 201 4.19 7.69 5.52
C LYS A 201 4.27 8.38 6.87
N VAL A 202 3.35 8.04 7.77
CA VAL A 202 3.29 8.58 9.12
C VAL A 202 3.36 7.47 10.16
N ASP A 203 3.90 7.79 11.33
CA ASP A 203 3.92 6.88 12.46
C ASP A 203 2.48 6.43 12.84
N PRO A 204 2.22 5.12 13.01
CA PRO A 204 0.89 4.59 13.35
C PRO A 204 0.54 4.68 14.84
N SER A 205 1.44 5.15 15.70
CA SER A 205 1.26 5.02 17.15
C SER A 205 0.03 5.82 17.62
N TYR A 206 -0.88 5.18 18.34
CA TYR A 206 -2.09 5.80 18.90
C TYR A 206 -3.14 6.30 17.87
N THR A 207 -2.98 6.04 16.56
CA THR A 207 -3.97 6.42 15.54
C THR A 207 -5.34 5.80 15.77
N SER A 208 -5.39 4.60 16.35
CA SER A 208 -6.65 3.88 16.67
C SER A 208 -7.29 4.25 18.01
N GLN A 209 -6.61 5.03 18.86
CA GLN A 209 -7.05 5.40 20.21
C GLN A 209 -7.31 6.90 20.39
N THR A 210 -6.79 7.71 19.48
CA THR A 210 -6.91 9.17 19.53
C THR A 210 -8.26 9.61 18.99
N CYS A 211 -9.01 10.39 19.75
CA CYS A 211 -10.22 11.02 19.24
C CYS A 211 -9.85 12.14 18.25
N PRO A 212 -10.31 12.09 16.98
CA PRO A 212 -9.98 13.12 16.00
C PRO A 212 -10.68 14.46 16.28
N ARG A 213 -11.72 14.46 17.13
CA ARG A 213 -12.50 15.65 17.47
C ARG A 213 -11.89 16.45 18.62
N CYS A 214 -11.41 15.77 19.68
CA CYS A 214 -10.94 16.44 20.90
C CYS A 214 -9.51 16.09 21.31
N GLY A 215 -8.83 15.20 20.58
CA GLY A 215 -7.46 14.78 20.88
C GLY A 215 -7.31 13.81 22.06
N HIS A 216 -8.38 13.49 22.80
CA HIS A 216 -8.31 12.56 23.92
C HIS A 216 -7.85 11.16 23.47
N VAL A 217 -6.80 10.62 24.11
CA VAL A 217 -6.23 9.31 23.83
C VAL A 217 -6.57 8.36 24.96
N SER A 218 -7.28 7.27 24.65
CA SER A 218 -7.67 6.25 25.62
C SER A 218 -7.90 4.92 24.90
N LYS A 219 -7.57 3.80 25.56
CA LYS A 219 -7.85 2.46 25.04
C LYS A 219 -9.35 2.15 25.06
N GLU A 220 -10.04 2.70 26.04
CA GLU A 220 -11.48 2.62 26.25
C GLU A 220 -12.26 3.37 25.16
N ASN A 221 -11.59 4.20 24.33
CA ASN A 221 -12.22 4.75 23.13
C ASN A 221 -12.57 3.68 22.08
N ARG A 222 -11.91 2.51 22.12
CA ARG A 222 -12.15 1.37 21.24
C ARG A 222 -12.01 0.07 22.05
N PRO A 223 -12.98 -0.26 22.93
CA PRO A 223 -12.92 -1.48 23.71
C PRO A 223 -12.87 -2.71 22.78
N ASP A 224 -12.10 -3.72 23.19
CA ASP A 224 -11.91 -5.00 22.47
C ASP A 224 -11.42 -4.90 21.02
N HIS A 225 -10.90 -3.75 20.59
CA HIS A 225 -10.51 -3.51 19.20
C HIS A 225 -11.65 -3.76 18.19
N GLY A 226 -12.89 -3.41 18.59
CA GLY A 226 -14.10 -3.53 17.78
C GLY A 226 -14.14 -2.60 16.56
N GLU A 227 -15.22 -2.65 15.79
CA GLU A 227 -15.45 -1.77 14.62
C GLU A 227 -15.97 -0.39 15.02
N ARG A 228 -16.49 -0.26 16.24
CA ARG A 228 -17.03 0.99 16.79
C ARG A 228 -15.95 1.72 17.59
N PHE A 229 -15.84 3.03 17.37
CA PHE A 229 -15.06 3.94 18.19
C PHE A 229 -16.02 4.90 18.91
N VAL A 230 -15.87 5.08 20.21
CA VAL A 230 -16.65 6.04 21.02
C VAL A 230 -15.70 6.76 21.98
N CYS A 231 -15.52 8.06 21.80
CA CYS A 231 -14.64 8.84 22.67
C CYS A 231 -15.23 8.99 24.07
N GLN A 232 -14.49 8.57 25.10
CA GLN A 232 -14.90 8.65 26.50
C GLN A 232 -14.94 10.09 27.05
N ASN A 233 -14.29 11.04 26.37
CA ASN A 233 -14.25 12.43 26.80
C ASN A 233 -15.35 13.30 26.17
N CYS A 234 -15.58 13.17 24.86
CA CYS A 234 -16.49 14.07 24.13
C CYS A 234 -17.67 13.36 23.44
N GLY A 235 -17.80 12.04 23.61
CA GLY A 235 -18.88 11.23 23.04
C GLY A 235 -18.84 11.08 21.52
N TYR A 236 -17.76 11.50 20.84
CA TYR A 236 -17.63 11.33 19.40
C TYR A 236 -17.64 9.84 19.02
N GLU A 237 -18.52 9.48 18.08
CA GLU A 237 -18.72 8.12 17.63
C GLU A 237 -18.54 8.01 16.10
N GLU A 238 -17.83 6.97 15.66
CA GLU A 238 -17.58 6.66 14.25
C GLU A 238 -17.07 5.22 14.09
N HIS A 239 -17.00 4.73 12.86
CA HIS A 239 -16.29 3.49 12.54
C HIS A 239 -14.78 3.63 12.83
N ALA A 240 -14.20 2.68 13.56
CA ALA A 240 -12.83 2.75 14.06
C ALA A 240 -11.76 2.83 12.95
N ASP A 241 -11.97 2.13 11.83
CA ASP A 241 -11.02 2.21 10.69
C ASP A 241 -11.14 3.57 9.96
N ILE A 242 -12.31 4.23 9.99
CA ILE A 242 -12.47 5.61 9.49
C ILE A 242 -11.75 6.58 10.43
N VAL A 243 -11.86 6.38 11.75
CA VAL A 243 -11.09 7.14 12.74
C VAL A 243 -9.58 7.00 12.52
N GLY A 244 -9.11 5.78 12.24
CA GLY A 244 -7.72 5.53 11.84
C GLY A 244 -7.32 6.37 10.63
N ALA A 245 -8.10 6.30 9.55
CA ALA A 245 -7.86 7.08 8.34
C ALA A 245 -7.88 8.61 8.58
N ILE A 246 -8.79 9.12 9.43
CA ILE A 246 -8.83 10.53 9.83
C ILE A 246 -7.54 10.91 10.55
N ASN A 247 -7.14 10.14 11.57
CA ASN A 247 -5.95 10.44 12.37
C ASN A 247 -4.67 10.37 11.53
N ILE A 248 -4.59 9.46 10.55
CA ILE A 248 -3.49 9.41 9.58
C ILE A 248 -3.43 10.71 8.77
N ALA A 249 -4.55 11.18 8.23
CA ALA A 249 -4.59 12.46 7.50
C ALA A 249 -4.22 13.66 8.39
N LEU A 250 -4.73 13.69 9.63
CA LEU A 250 -4.47 14.74 10.61
C LEU A 250 -2.98 14.88 10.94
N ARG A 251 -2.21 13.78 10.97
CA ARG A 251 -0.75 13.84 11.24
C ARG A 251 0.00 14.68 10.22
N VAL A 252 -0.32 14.53 8.94
CA VAL A 252 0.33 15.33 7.88
C VAL A 252 -0.18 16.77 7.93
N LEU A 253 -1.47 17.00 8.18
CA LEU A 253 -2.00 18.36 8.33
C LEU A 253 -1.33 19.13 9.47
N VAL A 254 -1.18 18.51 10.64
CA VAL A 254 -0.52 19.13 11.79
C VAL A 254 0.97 19.38 11.48
N LYS A 255 1.65 18.41 10.86
CA LYS A 255 3.05 18.56 10.46
C LYS A 255 3.25 19.70 9.45
N ASP A 256 2.39 19.80 8.43
CA ASP A 256 2.43 20.86 7.44
C ASP A 256 2.17 22.23 8.10
N GLN A 257 1.22 22.32 9.04
CA GLN A 257 0.96 23.53 9.81
C GLN A 257 2.15 23.95 10.69
N GLN A 258 2.77 23.00 11.41
CA GLN A 258 3.96 23.26 12.22
C GLN A 258 5.12 23.77 11.36
N GLY A 259 5.40 23.12 10.23
CA GLY A 259 6.46 23.56 9.32
C GLY A 259 6.18 24.94 8.70
N ASN A 260 4.91 25.29 8.47
CA ASN A 260 4.54 26.64 8.03
C ASN A 260 4.74 27.68 9.15
N LEU A 261 4.40 27.33 10.39
CA LEU A 261 4.61 28.20 11.55
C LEU A 261 6.11 28.46 11.79
N GLU A 262 6.95 27.43 11.72
CA GLU A 262 8.41 27.57 11.86
C GLU A 262 8.99 28.52 10.80
N LYS A 263 8.51 28.44 9.55
CA LYS A 263 8.92 29.36 8.48
C LYS A 263 8.50 30.80 8.75
N LEU A 264 7.31 31.00 9.31
CA LEU A 264 6.80 32.33 9.66
C LEU A 264 7.57 32.95 10.83
N LEU A 265 7.94 32.15 11.83
CA LEU A 265 8.67 32.60 13.02
C LEU A 265 10.18 32.77 12.76
N GLY A 266 10.69 32.26 11.64
CA GLY A 266 12.13 32.17 11.37
C GLY A 266 12.75 30.99 12.12
N ALA A 267 13.73 30.33 11.50
CA ALA A 267 14.36 29.10 12.03
C ALA A 267 15.12 29.29 13.37
N ASP A 268 15.15 30.51 13.93
CA ASP A 268 15.94 30.92 15.09
C ASP A 268 15.11 31.46 16.27
N VAL A 269 13.88 30.98 16.48
CA VAL A 269 13.28 31.14 17.81
C VAL A 269 13.91 30.12 18.75
N SER A 270 15.09 30.49 19.26
CA SER A 270 15.69 29.87 20.44
C SER A 270 14.58 29.64 21.46
N ARG A 271 14.30 28.37 21.81
CA ARG A 271 13.41 28.07 22.93
C ARG A 271 13.94 28.86 24.12
N PRO A 272 13.16 29.79 24.73
CA PRO A 272 13.58 30.36 25.99
C PRO A 272 13.76 29.19 26.96
N ASP A 273 14.93 29.11 27.59
CA ASP A 273 15.22 28.09 28.59
C ASP A 273 14.06 28.04 29.58
N ALA A 274 13.43 26.87 29.68
CA ALA A 274 12.41 26.66 30.69
C ALA A 274 13.04 26.99 32.05
N PRO A 275 12.43 27.85 32.88
CA PRO A 275 12.98 28.17 34.18
C PRO A 275 13.17 26.86 34.95
N ARG A 276 14.42 26.60 35.35
CA ARG A 276 14.72 25.51 36.28
C ARG A 276 13.92 25.81 37.55
N LEU A 277 12.87 25.04 37.78
CA LEU A 277 12.18 25.03 39.06
C LEU A 277 13.22 24.60 40.10
N GLY A 278 13.62 25.56 40.93
CA GLY A 278 14.41 25.34 42.15
C GLY A 278 13.54 24.84 43.29
#